data_AF-A0A2D7VYL4-F1
#
_entry.id   AF-A0A2D7VYL4-F1
#
_cell.length_a   1.000
_cell.length_b   1.000
_cell.length_c   1.000
_cell.angle_alpha   90.00
_cell.angle_beta   90.00
_cell.angle_gamma   90.00
#
_symmetry.space_group_name_H-M   'P 1'
#
loop_
_entity.id
_entity.type
_entity.pdbx_description
1 polymer ?
#
loop_
_entity_poly.entity_id
_entity_poly.type
_entity_poly.pdbx_seq_one_letter_code
_entity_poly.pdbx_strand_id
1 'polypeptide(L)' 'MIQKLEPFTFKQSRLWDAIIDNLAAAIDVETASAISNETKGEDRIHQCGRSEGLSDFKEHLESLRAMALAKMN' A
#
# COMPACT_ATOMS: atom_id res chain seq x y z
N MET A 1 -15.42 -18.67 -14.70
CA MET A 1 -14.14 -19.39 -14.52
C MET A 1 -13.63 -19.01 -13.13
N ILE A 2 -13.71 -19.89 -12.13
CA ILE A 2 -13.22 -19.57 -10.78
C ILE A 2 -11.70 -19.66 -10.84
N GLN A 3 -11.02 -18.50 -10.82
CA GLN A 3 -9.56 -18.49 -10.67
C GLN A 3 -9.22 -19.19 -9.37
N LYS A 4 -8.40 -20.24 -9.44
CA LYS A 4 -7.77 -20.81 -8.25
C LYS A 4 -6.80 -19.76 -7.72
N LEU A 5 -7.23 -19.03 -6.70
CA LEU A 5 -6.37 -18.08 -6.01
C LEU A 5 -5.33 -18.87 -5.22
N GLU A 6 -4.06 -18.48 -5.35
CA GLU A 6 -3.02 -19.06 -4.51
C GLU A 6 -3.27 -18.67 -3.04
N PRO A 7 -2.96 -19.56 -2.08
CA PRO A 7 -3.01 -19.22 -0.67
C PRO A 7 -2.14 -18.00 -0.39
N PHE A 8 -2.63 -17.10 0.45
CA PHE A 8 -1.80 -15.99 0.92
C PHE A 8 -0.59 -16.54 1.67
N THR A 9 0.61 -16.12 1.29
CA THR A 9 1.85 -16.46 1.98
C THR A 9 2.69 -15.22 2.18
N PHE A 10 3.44 -15.18 3.28
CA PHE A 10 4.43 -14.13 3.54
C PHE A 10 5.71 -14.29 2.69
N LYS A 11 5.85 -15.38 1.92
CA LYS A 11 6.90 -15.51 0.90
C LYS A 11 6.53 -14.67 -0.32
N GLN A 12 7.51 -14.42 -1.21
CA GLN A 12 7.22 -13.75 -2.47
C GLN A 12 6.13 -14.55 -3.20
N SER A 13 5.00 -13.91 -3.47
CA SER A 13 3.87 -14.52 -4.15
C SER A 13 3.21 -13.45 -5.01
N ARG A 14 2.60 -13.88 -6.13
CA ARG A 14 1.89 -12.97 -7.04
C ARG A 14 0.80 -12.17 -6.33
N LEU A 15 0.15 -12.76 -5.32
CA LEU A 15 -0.85 -12.07 -4.53
C LEU A 15 -0.24 -10.97 -3.65
N TRP A 16 0.90 -11.25 -3.00
CA TRP A 16 1.62 -10.23 -2.23
C TRP A 16 2.08 -9.07 -3.11
N ASP A 17 2.70 -9.38 -4.24
CA ASP A 17 3.19 -8.36 -5.19
C ASP A 17 2.02 -7.49 -5.68
N ALA A 18 0.89 -8.10 -6.06
CA ALA A 18 -0.31 -7.37 -6.45
C ALA A 18 -0.90 -6.49 -5.34
N ILE A 19 -0.83 -6.91 -4.07
CA ILE A 19 -1.29 -6.09 -2.93
C ILE A 19 -0.40 -4.86 -2.79
N ILE A 20 0.93 -5.04 -2.85
CA ILE A 20 1.89 -3.94 -2.71
C ILE A 20 1.80 -2.97 -3.89
N ASP A 21 1.66 -3.48 -5.12
CA ASP A 21 1.51 -2.66 -6.32
C ASP A 21 0.23 -1.81 -6.27
N ASN A 22 -0.90 -2.39 -5.85
CA ASN A 22 -2.14 -1.64 -5.69
C ASN A 22 -2.06 -0.57 -4.59
N LEU A 23 -1.33 -0.86 -3.49
CA LEU A 23 -1.06 0.13 -2.44
C LEU A 23 -0.21 1.28 -2.96
N ALA A 24 0.85 1.00 -3.72
CA ALA A 24 1.69 2.02 -4.34
C ALA A 24 0.88 2.90 -5.31
N ALA A 25 0.06 2.29 -6.17
CA ALA A 25 -0.81 3.02 -7.08
C ALA A 25 -1.80 3.94 -6.35
N ALA A 26 -2.34 3.50 -5.21
CA ALA A 26 -3.25 4.32 -4.40
C ALA A 26 -2.52 5.53 -3.78
N ILE A 27 -1.29 5.34 -3.28
CA ILE A 27 -0.45 6.43 -2.76
C ILE A 27 -0.18 7.47 -3.85
N ASP A 28 0.17 7.03 -5.06
CA ASP A 28 0.43 7.91 -6.20
C ASP A 28 -0.80 8.75 -6.55
N VAL A 29 -1.99 8.14 -6.55
CA VAL A 29 -3.27 8.83 -6.82
C VAL A 29 -3.58 9.89 -5.78
N GLU A 30 -3.45 9.57 -4.48
CA GLU A 30 -3.69 10.55 -3.41
C GLU A 30 -2.66 11.68 -3.43
N THR A 31 -1.39 11.37 -3.72
CA THR A 31 -0.32 12.37 -3.88
C THR A 31 -0.60 13.31 -5.05
N ALA A 32 -0.91 12.77 -6.22
CA ALA A 32 -1.24 13.55 -7.41
C ALA A 32 -2.49 14.41 -7.20
N SER A 33 -3.48 13.88 -6.48
CA SER A 33 -4.67 14.62 -6.09
C SER A 33 -4.31 15.78 -5.17
N ALA A 34 -3.45 15.57 -4.15
CA ALA A 34 -3.04 16.59 -3.20
C ALA A 34 -2.35 17.77 -3.91
N ILE A 35 -1.48 17.45 -4.87
CA ILE A 35 -0.82 18.44 -5.73
C ILE A 35 -1.87 19.21 -6.56
N SER A 36 -2.85 18.50 -7.13
CA SER A 36 -3.89 19.13 -7.97
C SER A 36 -4.84 20.03 -7.18
N ASN A 37 -5.05 19.76 -5.88
CA ASN A 37 -5.92 20.54 -5.00
C ASN A 37 -5.14 21.58 -4.18
N GLU A 38 -3.96 22.01 -4.63
CA GLU A 38 -3.08 22.92 -3.87
C GLU A 38 -3.77 24.23 -3.43
N THR A 39 -4.74 24.70 -4.21
CA THR A 39 -5.52 25.93 -3.92
C THR A 39 -6.71 25.72 -2.98
N LYS A 40 -7.05 24.48 -2.65
CA LYS A 40 -8.15 24.10 -1.74
C LYS A 40 -7.56 23.45 -0.48
N GLY A 41 -7.15 24.30 0.46
CA GLY A 41 -6.35 23.90 1.62
C GLY A 41 -6.88 22.69 2.41
N GLU A 42 -8.18 22.61 2.65
CA GLU A 42 -8.80 21.49 3.40
C GLU A 42 -8.75 20.17 2.61
N ASP A 43 -9.13 20.19 1.33
CA ASP A 43 -9.06 19.02 0.44
C ASP A 43 -7.63 18.49 0.31
N ARG A 44 -6.65 19.41 0.20
CA ARG A 44 -5.23 19.08 0.17
C ARG A 44 -4.78 18.40 1.46
N ILE A 45 -5.15 18.92 2.63
CA ILE A 45 -4.77 18.34 3.93
C ILE A 45 -5.29 16.91 4.04
N HIS A 46 -6.53 16.66 3.64
CA HIS A 46 -7.10 15.32 3.66
C HIS A 46 -6.38 14.35 2.71
N GLN A 47 -6.01 14.81 1.51
CA GLN A 47 -5.29 13.98 0.54
C GLN A 47 -3.86 13.68 1.00
N CYS A 48 -3.16 14.67 1.55
CA CYS A 48 -1.86 14.46 2.18
C CYS A 48 -1.93 13.42 3.31
N GLY A 49 -2.92 13.55 4.22
CA GLY A 49 -3.08 12.61 5.32
C GLY A 49 -3.43 11.19 4.86
N ARG A 50 -4.21 11.03 3.78
CA ARG A 50 -4.48 9.72 3.18
C ARG A 50 -3.23 9.12 2.54
N SER A 51 -2.48 9.91 1.79
CA SER A 51 -1.22 9.47 1.18
C SER A 51 -0.20 9.03 2.23
N GLU A 52 -0.06 9.79 3.32
CA GLU A 52 0.81 9.46 4.45
C GLU A 52 0.36 8.17 5.13
N GLY A 53 -0.92 8.05 5.50
CA GLY A 53 -1.45 6.85 6.15
C GLY A 53 -1.33 5.58 5.28
N LEU A 54 -1.48 5.68 3.97
CA LEU A 54 -1.26 4.55 3.05
C LEU A 54 0.22 4.17 2.97
N SER A 55 1.13 5.15 3.00
CA SER A 55 2.57 4.92 3.01
C SER A 55 3.02 4.21 4.28
N ASP A 56 2.58 4.70 5.45
CA ASP A 56 2.84 4.08 6.75
C ASP A 56 2.32 2.64 6.80
N PHE A 57 1.11 2.41 6.26
CA PHE A 57 0.52 1.09 6.22
C PHE A 57 1.34 0.12 5.33
N LYS A 58 1.79 0.57 4.16
CA LYS A 58 2.65 -0.22 3.27
C LYS A 58 3.97 -0.59 3.97
N GLU A 59 4.64 0.37 4.60
CA GLU A 59 5.89 0.12 5.33
C GLU A 59 5.67 -0.87 6.49
N HIS A 60 4.56 -0.73 7.22
CA HIS A 60 4.23 -1.63 8.31
C HIS A 60 4.01 -3.08 7.82
N LEU A 61 3.32 -3.26 6.69
CA LEU A 61 3.13 -4.57 6.07
C LEU A 61 4.46 -5.21 5.64
N GLU A 62 5.35 -4.44 5.01
CA GLU A 62 6.67 -4.91 4.60
C GLU A 62 7.53 -5.30 5.81
N SER A 63 7.47 -4.53 6.90
CA SER A 63 8.13 -4.83 8.17
C SER A 63 7.59 -6.10 8.83
N LEU A 64 6.26 -6.25 8.92
CA LEU A 64 5.62 -7.44 9.46
C LEU A 64 6.00 -8.70 8.67
N ARG A 65 6.05 -8.59 7.33
CA ARG A 65 6.50 -9.68 6.47
C ARG A 65 7.96 -10.04 6.74
N ALA A 66 8.85 -9.06 6.85
CA ALA A 66 10.26 -9.29 7.17
C ALA A 66 10.42 -10.01 8.52
N MET A 67 9.71 -9.55 9.56
CA MET A 67 9.69 -10.19 10.88
C MET A 67 9.14 -11.62 10.84
N ALA A 68 8.08 -11.87 10.08
CA ALA A 68 7.51 -13.20 9.93
C ALA A 68 8.50 -14.16 9.25
N LEU A 69 9.12 -13.73 8.15
CA LEU A 69 10.12 -14.53 7.43
C LEU A 69 11.35 -14.83 8.30
N ALA A 70 11.81 -13.87 9.11
CA ALA A 70 12.93 -14.07 10.03
C ALA A 70 12.67 -15.13 11.10
N LYS A 71 11.41 -15.31 11.52
CA LYS A 71 11.00 -16.36 12.49
C LYS A 71 10.83 -17.74 11.87
N MET A 72 10.80 -17.84 10.55
CA MET A 72 10.61 -19.09 9.81
C MET A 72 11.92 -19.73 9.34
N ASN A 73 13.04 -19.03 9.53
CA ASN A 73 14.41 -19.54 9.34
C ASN A 73 14.98 -20.02 10.67
#